data_AF-A0A966BK03-F1
#
_entry.id   AF-A0A966BK03-F1
#
_cell.length_a   1.000
_cell.length_b   1.000
_cell.length_c   1.000
_cell.angle_alpha   90.00
_cell.angle_beta   90.00
_cell.angle_gamma   90.00
#
_symmetry.space_group_name_H-M   'P 1'
#
loop_
_entity.id
_entity.type
_entity.pdbx_description
1 polymer ?
#
loop_
_entity_poly.entity_id
_entity_poly.type
_entity_poly.pdbx_seq_one_letter_code
_entity_poly.pdbx_strand_id
1 'polypeptide(L)'
;QQGYKVGRKETKDLKEAITEELLPRAFAVQRTTYAWLDLPNGRLIIEAASATKAEELLEFLNKTLDELPVKPLQTKISPVAAMTDWLAGEEAPIGFSIDQELELRATGDSRATVRYANHALEGEEILAHIAAGKRATRLGLTWNNRISFVLTEQLQIKRLTFLDIIKEESSTLADTADEMFELDFTLMTGELAKMITELTTALGGEPAGKQPLG
;
A
#
# COMPACT_ATOMS: atom_id res chain seq x y z
N GLN A 1 5.87 20.71 47.08
CA GLN A 1 7.11 20.50 46.30
C GLN A 1 8.06 19.67 47.15
N GLN A 2 8.32 18.42 46.77
CA GLN A 2 9.36 17.62 47.42
C GLN A 2 10.64 17.82 46.60
N GLY A 3 11.72 18.28 47.23
CA GLY A 3 12.97 18.72 46.59
C GLY A 3 13.86 17.61 46.04
N TYR A 4 13.29 16.48 45.61
CA TYR A 4 14.03 15.37 45.02
C TYR A 4 13.37 14.87 43.73
N LYS A 5 14.16 14.21 42.90
CA LYS A 5 13.74 13.71 41.59
C LYS A 5 12.83 12.50 41.76
N VAL A 6 11.62 12.57 41.20
CA VAL A 6 10.59 11.52 41.30
C VAL A 6 11.14 10.19 40.75
N GLY A 7 10.91 9.10 41.48
CA GLY A 7 11.38 7.77 41.09
C GLY A 7 10.64 7.23 39.85
N ARG A 8 11.19 6.21 39.18
CA ARG A 8 10.54 5.57 38.01
C ARG A 8 9.15 5.03 38.33
N LYS A 9 8.99 4.44 39.52
CA LYS A 9 7.71 3.89 40.00
C LYS A 9 6.69 5.00 40.23
N GLU A 10 7.03 6.00 41.04
CA GLU A 10 6.16 7.17 41.28
C GLU A 10 5.78 7.89 39.98
N THR A 11 6.70 8.00 39.02
CA THR A 11 6.40 8.62 37.71
C THR A 11 5.39 7.80 36.92
N LYS A 12 5.47 6.46 37.00
CA LYS A 12 4.50 5.56 36.37
C LYS A 12 3.14 5.69 37.03
N ASP A 13 3.09 5.61 38.36
CA ASP A 13 1.86 5.68 39.15
C ASP A 13 1.15 7.05 38.93
N LEU A 14 1.93 8.14 38.86
CA LEU A 14 1.41 9.47 38.56
C LEU A 14 0.84 9.56 37.13
N LYS A 15 1.49 8.94 36.15
CA LYS A 15 0.99 8.89 34.77
C LYS A 15 -0.32 8.11 34.68
N GLU A 16 -0.44 6.99 35.38
CA GLU A 16 -1.66 6.17 35.40
C GLU A 16 -2.81 6.96 36.04
N ALA A 17 -2.59 7.58 37.20
CA ALA A 17 -3.61 8.42 37.87
C ALA A 17 -4.08 9.60 37.00
N ILE A 18 -3.14 10.32 36.36
CA ILE A 18 -3.48 11.41 35.43
C ILE A 18 -4.26 10.88 34.22
N THR A 19 -3.90 9.70 33.72
CA THR A 19 -4.61 9.10 32.58
C THR A 19 -6.05 8.77 32.95
N GLU A 20 -6.28 8.15 34.11
CA GLU A 20 -7.64 7.85 34.61
C GLU A 20 -8.47 9.12 34.83
N GLU A 21 -7.87 10.17 35.39
CA GLU A 21 -8.56 11.45 35.62
C GLU A 21 -8.95 12.13 34.29
N LEU A 22 -8.08 12.07 33.28
CA LEU A 22 -8.27 12.76 32.01
C LEU A 22 -9.05 11.92 30.98
N LEU A 23 -9.13 10.60 31.12
CA LEU A 23 -9.79 9.71 30.16
C LEU A 23 -11.26 10.09 29.87
N PRO A 24 -12.11 10.44 30.86
CA PRO A 24 -13.49 10.86 30.61
C PRO A 24 -13.62 12.18 29.82
N ARG A 25 -12.54 12.98 29.78
CA ARG A 25 -12.48 14.26 29.06
C ARG A 25 -11.79 14.12 27.69
N ALA A 26 -11.29 12.93 27.36
CA ALA A 26 -10.63 12.68 26.10
C ALA A 26 -11.65 12.64 24.95
N PHE A 27 -11.35 13.33 23.86
CA PHE A 27 -12.15 13.22 22.65
C PHE A 27 -11.93 11.85 22.00
N ALA A 28 -13.03 11.20 21.62
CA ALA A 28 -12.96 9.98 20.83
C ALA A 28 -12.49 10.31 19.40
N VAL A 29 -11.46 9.60 18.93
CA VAL A 29 -11.05 9.63 17.53
C VAL A 29 -11.52 8.34 16.88
N GLN A 30 -12.56 8.45 16.05
CA GLN A 30 -13.03 7.33 15.24
C GLN A 30 -12.18 7.23 13.98
N ARG A 31 -11.85 6.00 13.59
CA ARG A 31 -11.15 5.68 12.34
C ARG A 31 -11.84 4.50 11.69
N THR A 32 -12.01 4.58 10.38
CA THR A 32 -12.57 3.49 9.58
C THR A 32 -11.44 2.87 8.77
N THR A 33 -11.47 1.55 8.61
CA THR A 33 -10.56 0.79 7.73
C THR A 33 -11.44 -0.10 6.88
N TYR A 34 -11.44 0.15 5.57
CA TYR A 34 -12.21 -0.63 4.62
C TYR A 34 -11.42 -1.84 4.16
N ALA A 35 -12.13 -2.92 3.83
CA ALA A 35 -11.56 -4.07 3.16
C ALA A 35 -12.56 -4.66 2.19
N TRP A 36 -12.05 -5.28 1.14
CA TRP A 36 -12.80 -5.94 0.10
C TRP A 36 -12.29 -7.37 -0.09
N LEU A 37 -13.22 -8.32 -0.17
CA LEU A 37 -12.96 -9.71 -0.49
C LEU A 37 -13.14 -9.93 -2.00
N ASP A 38 -12.03 -10.05 -2.71
CA ASP A 38 -11.97 -10.42 -4.12
C ASP A 38 -12.02 -11.95 -4.23
N LEU A 39 -13.22 -12.51 -4.00
CA LEU A 39 -13.44 -13.96 -3.98
C LEU A 39 -13.05 -14.66 -5.29
N PRO A 40 -13.37 -14.13 -6.49
CA PRO A 40 -12.97 -14.77 -7.74
C PRO A 40 -11.47 -14.99 -7.87
N ASN A 41 -10.67 -14.09 -7.27
CA ASN A 41 -9.22 -14.18 -7.28
C ASN A 41 -8.61 -14.67 -5.95
N GLY A 42 -9.43 -14.97 -4.95
CA GLY A 42 -8.99 -15.44 -3.63
C GLY A 42 -8.19 -14.42 -2.82
N ARG A 43 -8.48 -13.12 -2.92
CA ARG A 43 -7.70 -12.05 -2.26
C ARG A 43 -8.52 -11.32 -1.21
N LEU A 44 -7.85 -10.92 -0.13
CA LEU A 44 -8.34 -9.92 0.82
C LEU A 44 -7.55 -8.62 0.60
N ILE A 45 -8.23 -7.57 0.14
CA ILE A 45 -7.65 -6.24 -0.06
C ILE A 45 -8.01 -5.37 1.12
N ILE A 46 -7.03 -4.76 1.77
CA ILE A 46 -7.22 -3.89 2.93
C ILE A 46 -6.79 -2.48 2.58
N GLU A 47 -7.71 -1.52 2.68
CA GLU A 47 -7.42 -0.11 2.54
C GLU A 47 -6.87 0.44 3.86
N ALA A 48 -5.55 0.39 4.01
CA ALA A 48 -4.88 0.82 5.23
C ALA A 48 -3.74 1.81 4.95
N ALA A 49 -3.68 2.87 5.76
CA ALA A 49 -2.59 3.84 5.72
C ALA A 49 -1.23 3.27 6.16
N SER A 50 -1.21 2.09 6.80
CA SER A 50 0.01 1.41 7.27
C SER A 50 -0.21 -0.09 7.45
N ALA A 51 0.88 -0.86 7.48
CA ALA A 51 0.85 -2.29 7.77
C ALA A 51 0.21 -2.59 9.14
N THR A 52 0.52 -1.81 10.17
CA THR A 52 -0.07 -1.96 11.52
C THR A 52 -1.60 -1.83 11.49
N LYS A 53 -2.15 -0.93 10.66
CA LYS A 53 -3.61 -0.81 10.51
C LYS A 53 -4.23 -1.99 9.78
N ALA A 54 -3.53 -2.56 8.80
CA ALA A 54 -3.97 -3.80 8.17
C ALA A 54 -3.94 -4.98 9.16
N GLU A 55 -2.90 -5.07 10.00
CA GLU A 55 -2.75 -6.09 11.04
C GLU A 55 -3.86 -6.00 12.10
N GLU A 56 -4.24 -4.80 12.54
CA GLU A 56 -5.37 -4.58 13.46
C GLU A 56 -6.69 -5.17 12.90
N LEU A 57 -6.97 -4.92 11.61
CA LEU A 57 -8.15 -5.49 10.95
C LEU A 57 -8.05 -7.02 10.83
N LEU A 58 -6.89 -7.55 10.45
CA LEU A 58 -6.66 -8.99 10.36
C LEU A 58 -6.85 -9.68 11.72
N GLU A 59 -6.35 -9.07 12.80
CA GLU A 59 -6.54 -9.58 14.16
C GLU A 59 -8.03 -9.59 14.54
N PHE A 60 -8.76 -8.52 14.19
CA PHE A 60 -10.20 -8.45 14.41
C PHE A 60 -10.96 -9.55 13.64
N LEU A 61 -10.62 -9.76 12.36
CA LEU A 61 -11.23 -10.81 11.55
C LEU A 61 -10.91 -12.21 12.08
N ASN A 62 -9.67 -12.48 12.49
CA ASN A 62 -9.27 -13.77 13.09
C ASN A 62 -9.96 -14.06 14.43
N LYS A 63 -10.38 -13.04 15.18
CA LYS A 63 -11.18 -13.20 16.41
C LYS A 63 -12.66 -13.44 16.14
N THR A 64 -13.13 -13.04 14.95
CA THR A 64 -14.55 -13.05 14.58
C THR A 64 -14.91 -14.25 13.71
N LEU A 65 -13.96 -14.72 12.89
CA LEU A 65 -14.11 -15.83 11.96
C LEU A 65 -13.42 -17.07 12.53
N ASP A 66 -14.03 -18.24 12.35
CA ASP A 66 -13.46 -19.52 12.80
C ASP A 66 -12.15 -19.86 12.07
N GLU A 67 -12.07 -19.54 10.78
CA GLU A 67 -10.86 -19.72 9.96
C GLU A 67 -10.72 -18.60 8.93
N LEU A 68 -9.54 -17.98 8.87
CA LEU A 68 -9.18 -17.01 7.82
C LEU A 68 -7.71 -17.22 7.40
N PRO A 69 -7.44 -18.15 6.48
CA PRO A 69 -6.07 -18.55 6.12
C PRO A 69 -5.45 -17.57 5.11
N VAL A 70 -5.30 -16.30 5.50
CA VAL A 70 -4.71 -15.26 4.65
C VAL A 70 -3.19 -15.18 4.83
N LYS A 71 -2.49 -14.91 3.73
CA LYS A 71 -1.05 -14.65 3.72
C LYS A 71 -0.76 -13.40 2.89
N PRO A 72 0.30 -12.64 3.20
CA PRO A 72 0.74 -11.57 2.33
C PRO A 72 1.00 -12.08 0.92
N LEU A 73 0.59 -11.32 -0.09
CA LEU A 73 0.89 -11.61 -1.50
C LEU A 73 2.40 -11.70 -1.70
N GLN A 74 2.84 -12.75 -2.40
CA GLN A 74 4.24 -12.94 -2.77
C GLN A 74 4.36 -13.07 -4.27
N THR A 75 5.45 -12.55 -4.84
CA THR A 75 5.73 -12.59 -6.27
C THR A 75 7.08 -13.26 -6.53
N LYS A 76 7.26 -13.87 -7.70
CA LYS A 76 8.52 -14.54 -8.07
C LYS A 76 9.67 -13.56 -8.21
N ILE A 77 9.40 -12.34 -8.68
CA ILE A 77 10.35 -11.24 -8.77
C ILE A 77 10.03 -10.25 -7.65
N SER A 78 11.04 -9.90 -6.85
CA SER A 78 10.85 -8.88 -5.81
C SER A 78 10.52 -7.52 -6.44
N PRO A 79 9.65 -6.69 -5.82
CA PRO A 79 9.32 -5.37 -6.35
C PRO A 79 10.55 -4.49 -6.59
N VAL A 80 11.56 -4.57 -5.70
CA VAL A 80 12.81 -3.81 -5.83
C VAL A 80 13.56 -4.17 -7.11
N ALA A 81 13.68 -5.46 -7.41
CA ALA A 81 14.35 -5.94 -8.61
C ALA A 81 13.58 -5.48 -9.85
N ALA A 82 12.28 -5.77 -9.91
CA ALA A 82 11.44 -5.42 -11.05
C ALA A 82 11.43 -3.91 -11.34
N MET A 83 11.20 -3.06 -10.33
CA MET A 83 11.21 -1.61 -10.48
C MET A 83 12.58 -1.08 -10.94
N THR A 84 13.66 -1.66 -10.44
CA THR A 84 15.02 -1.27 -10.86
C THR A 84 15.26 -1.66 -12.32
N ASP A 85 14.83 -2.86 -12.72
CA ASP A 85 14.99 -3.37 -14.07
C ASP A 85 14.15 -2.57 -15.09
N TRP A 86 12.90 -2.21 -14.74
CA TRP A 86 12.06 -1.35 -15.59
C TRP A 86 12.68 0.04 -15.83
N LEU A 87 13.26 0.64 -14.79
CA LEU A 87 13.98 1.91 -14.91
C LEU A 87 15.28 1.77 -15.71
N ALA A 88 16.03 0.68 -15.50
CA ALA A 88 17.30 0.46 -16.17
C ALA A 88 17.14 0.13 -17.66
N GLY A 89 16.04 -0.55 -18.03
CA GLY A 89 15.68 -0.84 -19.40
C GLY A 89 14.88 0.26 -20.10
N GLU A 90 14.52 1.33 -19.37
CA GLU A 90 13.60 2.38 -19.83
C GLU A 90 12.28 1.81 -20.39
N GLU A 91 11.84 0.66 -19.86
CA GLU A 91 10.70 -0.10 -20.35
C GLU A 91 9.81 -0.51 -19.17
N ALA A 92 8.63 0.10 -19.11
CA ALA A 92 7.57 -0.28 -18.18
C ALA A 92 6.96 -1.64 -18.57
N PRO A 93 6.43 -2.42 -17.61
CA PRO A 93 5.74 -3.66 -17.95
C PRO A 93 4.47 -3.38 -18.76
N ILE A 94 4.03 -4.38 -19.54
CA ILE A 94 2.83 -4.27 -20.38
C ILE A 94 1.64 -3.77 -19.58
N GLY A 95 0.93 -2.76 -20.11
CA GLY A 95 -0.24 -2.14 -19.48
C GLY A 95 0.12 -1.08 -18.44
N PHE A 96 1.40 -0.84 -18.17
CA PHE A 96 1.87 0.21 -17.24
C PHE A 96 2.74 1.24 -17.95
N SER A 97 2.75 2.45 -17.42
CA SER A 97 3.75 3.48 -17.69
C SER A 97 4.41 3.93 -16.39
N ILE A 98 5.68 4.35 -16.49
CA ILE A 98 6.42 4.93 -15.36
C ILE A 98 6.02 6.39 -15.21
N ASP A 99 5.70 6.79 -13.97
CA ASP A 99 5.26 8.14 -13.61
C ASP A 99 6.39 8.93 -12.92
N GLN A 100 6.09 10.13 -12.43
CA GLN A 100 7.05 11.13 -11.97
C GLN A 100 7.45 11.01 -10.48
N GLU A 101 7.30 9.83 -9.88
CA GLU A 101 7.68 9.55 -8.49
C GLU A 101 8.67 8.38 -8.40
N LEU A 102 9.80 8.59 -7.73
CA LEU A 102 10.84 7.56 -7.56
C LEU A 102 11.60 7.75 -6.25
N GLU A 103 11.83 6.66 -5.53
CA GLU A 103 12.82 6.59 -4.44
C GLU A 103 13.90 5.57 -4.78
N LEU A 104 15.14 6.03 -4.93
CA LEU A 104 16.33 5.18 -5.07
C LEU A 104 17.09 5.13 -3.75
N ARG A 105 17.41 3.93 -3.26
CA ARG A 105 18.15 3.72 -2.01
C ARG A 105 19.40 2.86 -2.24
N ALA A 106 20.52 3.24 -1.63
CA ALA A 106 21.73 2.43 -1.61
C ALA A 106 21.51 1.14 -0.79
N THR A 107 22.11 0.03 -1.24
CA THR A 107 21.98 -1.30 -0.62
C THR A 107 22.90 -1.52 0.58
N GLY A 108 23.88 -0.65 0.81
CA GLY A 108 24.80 -0.71 1.96
C GLY A 108 24.35 0.10 3.18
N ASP A 109 25.21 0.13 4.21
CA ASP A 109 24.89 0.70 5.54
C ASP A 109 24.51 2.19 5.53
N SER A 110 25.01 2.95 4.56
CA SER A 110 24.71 4.38 4.45
C SER A 110 23.21 4.66 4.22
N ARG A 111 22.48 3.70 3.61
CA ARG A 111 21.09 3.86 3.16
C ARG A 111 20.83 5.18 2.42
N ALA A 112 21.85 5.70 1.74
CA ALA A 112 21.76 6.97 1.02
C ALA A 112 20.58 6.92 0.05
N THR A 113 19.70 7.91 0.14
CA THR A 113 18.41 7.92 -0.57
C THR A 113 18.31 9.16 -1.44
N VAL A 114 17.85 8.97 -2.68
CA VAL A 114 17.48 10.04 -3.62
C VAL A 114 16.00 9.91 -3.91
N ARG A 115 15.26 11.03 -3.86
CA ARG A 115 13.83 11.07 -4.12
C ARG A 115 13.52 12.07 -5.23
N TYR A 116 12.78 11.60 -6.22
CA TYR A 116 12.16 12.40 -7.26
C TYR A 116 10.66 12.47 -6.96
N ALA A 117 10.10 13.67 -7.04
CA ALA A 117 8.68 13.92 -6.84
C ALA A 117 8.23 14.95 -7.88
N ASN A 118 7.27 14.56 -8.72
CA ASN A 118 6.79 15.38 -9.82
C ASN A 118 7.94 15.81 -10.77
N HIS A 119 8.79 14.85 -11.12
CA HIS A 119 9.91 15.02 -12.04
C HIS A 119 9.88 13.92 -13.10
N ALA A 120 10.07 14.28 -14.38
CA ALA A 120 10.22 13.32 -15.46
C ALA A 120 11.39 12.38 -15.16
N LEU A 121 11.15 11.06 -15.20
CA LEU A 121 12.15 10.06 -14.86
C LEU A 121 12.98 9.62 -16.09
N GLU A 122 13.27 10.55 -16.97
CA GLU A 122 14.01 10.30 -18.21
C GLU A 122 15.47 10.73 -18.06
N GLY A 123 16.37 10.01 -18.71
CA GLY A 123 17.76 10.41 -18.90
C GLY A 123 18.79 9.71 -18.01
N GLU A 124 20.05 10.08 -18.25
CA GLU A 124 21.23 9.36 -17.77
C GLU A 124 21.41 9.38 -16.24
N GLU A 125 20.78 10.32 -15.52
CA GLU A 125 20.98 10.48 -14.07
C GLU A 125 20.45 9.28 -13.27
N ILE A 126 19.27 8.77 -13.63
CA ILE A 126 18.65 7.63 -12.96
C ILE A 126 19.49 6.38 -13.22
N LEU A 127 19.92 6.18 -14.47
CA LEU A 127 20.81 5.10 -14.86
C LEU A 127 22.14 5.18 -14.09
N ALA A 128 22.72 6.38 -13.94
CA ALA A 128 23.94 6.59 -13.16
C ALA A 128 23.75 6.24 -11.67
N HIS A 129 22.60 6.59 -11.08
CA HIS A 129 22.29 6.18 -9.71
C HIS A 129 22.12 4.67 -9.56
N ILE A 130 21.48 3.99 -10.51
CA ILE A 130 21.33 2.53 -10.53
C ILE A 130 22.70 1.84 -10.71
N ALA A 131 23.53 2.35 -11.62
CA ALA A 131 24.89 1.87 -11.87
C ALA A 131 25.80 2.06 -10.64
N ALA A 132 25.59 3.13 -9.87
CA ALA A 132 26.24 3.36 -8.57
C ALA A 132 25.69 2.46 -7.43
N GLY A 133 24.84 1.48 -7.74
CA GLY A 133 24.37 0.47 -6.79
C GLY A 133 23.11 0.87 -6.01
N LYS A 134 22.44 1.97 -6.35
CA LYS A 134 21.11 2.26 -5.78
C LYS A 134 20.05 1.36 -6.42
N ARG A 135 18.96 1.11 -5.69
CA ARG A 135 17.83 0.30 -6.12
C ARG A 135 16.52 1.05 -5.89
N ALA A 136 15.54 0.82 -6.76
CA ALA A 136 14.22 1.42 -6.65
C ALA A 136 13.45 0.80 -5.48
N THR A 137 13.05 1.64 -4.54
CA THR A 137 12.28 1.24 -3.35
C THR A 137 10.86 1.81 -3.39
N ARG A 138 10.62 2.80 -4.26
CA ARG A 138 9.31 3.31 -4.65
C ARG A 138 9.33 3.70 -6.11
N LEU A 139 8.25 3.43 -6.83
CA LEU A 139 8.08 3.83 -8.22
C LEU A 139 6.61 4.21 -8.47
N GLY A 140 6.39 5.40 -9.00
CA GLY A 140 5.10 5.83 -9.53
C GLY A 140 4.81 5.11 -10.83
N LEU A 141 3.60 4.58 -10.96
CA LEU A 141 3.12 3.84 -12.11
C LEU A 141 1.71 4.30 -12.45
N THR A 142 1.37 4.31 -13.74
CA THR A 142 0.00 4.41 -14.21
C THR A 142 -0.37 3.13 -14.96
N TRP A 143 -1.48 2.50 -14.59
CA TRP A 143 -2.03 1.33 -15.27
C TRP A 143 -3.10 1.76 -16.27
N ASN A 144 -2.91 1.40 -17.55
CA ASN A 144 -3.85 1.61 -18.67
C ASN A 144 -4.43 3.03 -18.78
N ASN A 145 -3.67 4.06 -18.36
CA ASN A 145 -4.15 5.46 -18.25
C ASN A 145 -5.45 5.60 -17.44
N ARG A 146 -5.66 4.70 -16.47
CA ARG A 146 -6.88 4.58 -15.66
C ARG A 146 -6.62 4.74 -14.17
N ILE A 147 -5.53 4.16 -13.67
CA ILE A 147 -5.19 4.19 -12.24
C ILE A 147 -3.72 4.58 -12.09
N SER A 148 -3.46 5.68 -11.38
CA SER A 148 -2.10 6.06 -10.94
C SER A 148 -1.87 5.63 -9.49
N PHE A 149 -0.68 5.12 -9.19
CA PHE A 149 -0.29 4.69 -7.85
C PHE A 149 1.23 4.65 -7.69
N VAL A 150 1.68 4.51 -6.44
CA VAL A 150 3.09 4.29 -6.08
C VAL A 150 3.24 2.87 -5.55
N LEU A 151 4.00 2.05 -6.29
CA LEU A 151 4.46 0.74 -5.82
C LEU A 151 5.63 0.92 -4.84
N THR A 152 5.69 0.06 -3.83
CA THR A 152 6.77 0.06 -2.84
C THR A 152 7.53 -1.26 -2.81
N GLU A 153 8.71 -1.26 -2.21
CA GLU A 153 9.54 -2.46 -2.01
C GLU A 153 8.81 -3.58 -1.22
N GLN A 154 7.80 -3.24 -0.40
CA GLN A 154 6.96 -4.19 0.33
C GLN A 154 5.67 -4.61 -0.42
N LEU A 155 5.59 -4.37 -1.74
CA LEU A 155 4.41 -4.67 -2.56
C LEU A 155 3.13 -3.92 -2.11
N GLN A 156 3.28 -2.82 -1.37
CA GLN A 156 2.16 -1.93 -1.02
C GLN A 156 1.87 -0.98 -2.18
N ILE A 157 0.58 -0.78 -2.46
CA ILE A 157 0.06 0.21 -3.40
C ILE A 157 -0.30 1.46 -2.59
N LYS A 158 0.33 2.60 -2.89
CA LYS A 158 0.11 3.88 -2.20
C LYS A 158 -0.34 4.96 -3.17
N ARG A 159 -0.97 6.01 -2.64
CA ARG A 159 -1.44 7.16 -3.44
C ARG A 159 -2.31 6.75 -4.64
N LEU A 160 -3.12 5.71 -4.44
CA LEU A 160 -4.04 5.20 -5.46
C LEU A 160 -4.99 6.31 -5.90
N THR A 161 -5.00 6.59 -7.20
CA THR A 161 -5.81 7.64 -7.80
C THR A 161 -6.45 7.12 -9.08
N PHE A 162 -7.78 7.14 -9.13
CA PHE A 162 -8.52 6.88 -10.36
C PHE A 162 -8.45 8.13 -11.25
N LEU A 163 -8.06 7.94 -12.50
CA LEU A 163 -7.97 9.00 -13.50
C LEU A 163 -9.35 9.28 -14.12
N ASP A 164 -9.51 10.47 -14.70
CA ASP A 164 -10.82 11.07 -14.95
C ASP A 164 -11.72 10.26 -15.90
N ILE A 165 -11.14 9.41 -16.78
CA ILE A 165 -11.89 8.49 -17.64
C ILE A 165 -12.85 7.59 -16.84
N ILE A 166 -12.46 7.19 -15.61
CA ILE A 166 -13.30 6.32 -14.76
C ILE A 166 -14.35 7.14 -13.99
N LYS A 167 -14.03 8.37 -13.61
CA LYS A 167 -14.96 9.23 -12.84
C LYS A 167 -16.15 9.69 -13.67
N GLU A 168 -15.95 9.86 -14.98
CA GLU A 168 -17.03 10.23 -15.90
C GLU A 168 -18.03 9.07 -16.08
N GLU A 169 -17.56 7.81 -16.11
CA GLU A 169 -18.39 6.61 -16.29
C GLU A 169 -19.41 6.38 -15.15
N SER A 170 -19.11 6.76 -13.89
CA SER A 170 -20.05 6.57 -12.78
C SER A 170 -21.07 7.70 -12.60
N SER A 171 -20.74 8.92 -13.04
CA SER A 171 -21.49 10.14 -12.69
C SER A 171 -22.88 10.31 -13.32
N THR A 172 -23.35 9.39 -14.17
CA THR A 172 -24.58 9.56 -14.98
C THR A 172 -25.66 8.50 -14.77
N LEU A 173 -25.47 7.55 -13.85
CA LEU A 173 -26.27 6.31 -13.81
C LEU A 173 -26.95 5.99 -12.47
N ALA A 174 -26.86 6.83 -11.44
CA ALA A 174 -27.43 6.56 -10.12
C ALA A 174 -28.41 7.65 -9.66
N ASP A 175 -29.56 7.22 -9.13
CA ASP A 175 -30.63 8.12 -8.66
C ASP A 175 -30.54 8.34 -7.13
N THR A 176 -29.83 7.45 -6.41
CA THR A 176 -29.64 7.53 -4.95
C THR A 176 -28.17 7.42 -4.53
N ALA A 177 -27.86 7.83 -3.30
CA ALA A 177 -26.51 7.71 -2.74
C ALA A 177 -26.06 6.25 -2.57
N ASP A 178 -26.98 5.35 -2.25
CA ASP A 178 -26.69 3.91 -2.11
C ASP A 178 -26.38 3.29 -3.47
N GLU A 179 -27.16 3.61 -4.52
CA GLU A 179 -26.88 3.17 -5.88
C GLU A 179 -25.55 3.72 -6.42
N MET A 180 -25.22 4.97 -6.10
CA MET A 180 -23.94 5.56 -6.48
C MET A 180 -22.78 4.81 -5.81
N PHE A 181 -22.91 4.49 -4.52
CA PHE A 181 -21.89 3.72 -3.81
C PHE A 181 -21.70 2.33 -4.42
N GLU A 182 -22.79 1.60 -4.69
CA GLU A 182 -22.71 0.27 -5.30
C GLU A 182 -22.07 0.32 -6.71
N LEU A 183 -22.40 1.34 -7.49
CA LEU A 183 -21.82 1.55 -8.83
C LEU A 183 -20.32 1.87 -8.73
N ASP A 184 -19.94 2.85 -7.91
CA ASP A 184 -18.56 3.24 -7.69
C ASP A 184 -17.75 2.06 -7.14
N PHE A 185 -18.30 1.30 -6.20
CA PHE A 185 -17.65 0.12 -5.63
C PHE A 185 -17.46 -0.99 -6.68
N THR A 186 -18.47 -1.26 -7.50
CA THR A 186 -18.39 -2.25 -8.58
C THR A 186 -17.33 -1.87 -9.62
N LEU A 187 -17.30 -0.60 -10.03
CA LEU A 187 -16.31 -0.09 -10.98
C LEU A 187 -14.90 -0.13 -10.39
N MET A 188 -14.74 0.39 -9.18
CA MET A 188 -13.48 0.41 -8.44
C MET A 188 -12.90 -1.00 -8.28
N THR A 189 -13.68 -1.94 -7.76
CA THR A 189 -13.22 -3.32 -7.51
C THR A 189 -12.92 -4.05 -8.82
N GLY A 190 -13.70 -3.85 -9.87
CA GLY A 190 -13.46 -4.43 -11.20
C GLY A 190 -12.13 -3.98 -11.81
N GLU A 191 -11.81 -2.69 -11.71
CA GLU A 191 -10.55 -2.15 -12.25
C GLU A 191 -9.35 -2.52 -11.35
N LEU A 192 -9.49 -2.47 -10.02
CA LEU A 192 -8.43 -2.88 -9.10
C LEU A 192 -8.11 -4.37 -9.21
N ALA A 193 -9.12 -5.24 -9.37
CA ALA A 193 -8.90 -6.68 -9.59
C ALA A 193 -7.96 -6.91 -10.77
N LYS A 194 -8.24 -6.27 -11.91
CA LYS A 194 -7.45 -6.39 -13.15
C LYS A 194 -6.05 -5.83 -12.95
N MET A 195 -5.94 -4.61 -12.44
CA MET A 195 -4.65 -3.95 -12.19
C MET A 195 -3.76 -4.77 -11.27
N ILE A 196 -4.28 -5.30 -10.16
CA ILE A 196 -3.52 -6.15 -9.23
C ILE A 196 -3.09 -7.45 -9.91
N THR A 197 -3.94 -8.05 -10.74
CA THR A 197 -3.62 -9.28 -11.50
C THR A 197 -2.47 -9.04 -12.48
N GLU A 198 -2.55 -7.96 -13.27
CA GLU A 198 -1.55 -7.61 -14.26
C GLU A 198 -0.24 -7.17 -13.60
N LEU A 199 -0.31 -6.43 -12.49
CA LEU A 199 0.87 -6.07 -11.69
C LEU A 199 1.56 -7.31 -11.12
N THR A 200 0.78 -8.24 -10.57
CA THR A 200 1.31 -9.52 -10.05
C THR A 200 1.99 -10.30 -11.17
N THR A 201 1.40 -10.32 -12.37
CA THR A 201 1.98 -10.95 -13.56
C THR A 201 3.29 -10.27 -13.99
N ALA A 202 3.32 -8.93 -14.00
CA ALA A 202 4.53 -8.15 -14.29
C ALA A 202 5.67 -8.41 -13.29
N LEU A 203 5.33 -8.80 -12.06
CA LEU A 203 6.26 -9.22 -11.02
C LEU A 203 6.59 -10.74 -11.08
N GLY A 204 6.30 -11.41 -12.20
CA GLY A 204 6.60 -12.82 -12.43
C GLY A 204 5.54 -13.81 -11.93
N GLY A 205 4.40 -13.30 -11.47
CA GLY A 205 3.31 -14.09 -10.88
C GLY A 205 3.62 -14.56 -9.46
N GLU A 206 2.67 -15.24 -8.84
CA GLU A 206 2.86 -15.86 -7.53
C GLU A 206 3.78 -17.08 -7.62
N PRO A 207 4.61 -17.35 -6.60
CA PRO A 207 5.38 -18.59 -6.53
C PRO A 207 4.43 -19.79 -6.53
N ALA A 208 4.86 -20.91 -7.11
CA ALA A 208 4.05 -22.14 -7.08
C ALA A 208 3.77 -22.53 -5.62
N GLY A 209 2.53 -22.35 -5.18
CA GLY A 209 2.09 -22.84 -3.89
C GLY A 209 2.13 -24.36 -3.89
N LYS A 210 2.62 -24.97 -2.80
CA LYS A 210 2.17 -26.34 -2.49
C LYS A 210 0.65 -26.28 -2.38
N GLN A 211 -0.06 -26.93 -3.29
CA GLN A 211 -1.49 -27.17 -3.13
C GLN A 211 -1.71 -27.72 -1.71
N PRO A 212 -2.70 -27.22 -0.95
CA PRO A 212 -3.13 -27.94 0.24
C PRO A 212 -3.53 -29.34 -0.25
N LEU A 213 -2.86 -30.36 0.30
CA LEU A 213 -3.31 -31.73 0.16
C LEU A 213 -4.74 -31.75 0.70
N GLY A 214 -5.69 -32.09 -0.16
CA GLY A 214 -7.08 -32.31 0.24
C GLY A 214 -7.24 -33.48 1.20
#